data_AF-A0A968PWE8-F1
#
_entry.id   AF-A0A968PWE8-F1
#
_cell.length_a   1.000
_cell.length_b   1.000
_cell.length_c   1.000
_cell.angle_alpha   90.00
_cell.angle_beta   90.00
_cell.angle_gamma   90.00
#
_symmetry.space_group_name_H-M   'P 1'
#
loop_
_entity.id
_entity.type
_entity.pdbx_description
1 polymer ?
#
loop_
_entity_poly.entity_id
_entity_poly.type
_entity_poly.pdbx_seq_one_letter_code
_entity_poly.pdbx_strand_id
1 'polypeptide(L)'
;MCINRSTEVNSNVSRALVEASSSYIIVPLVVGSGIWGLLSLECTGRERYWQDLEIDLASNIATQLGVAIQQSLFFQELQTELKERKRAELALQKLNQELELRIEQRTAMLRISRKNSQINERRFRSFFDFAPIGIAVTDIKTDQLIAVNQSFCQLLG
;
A
#
# COMPACT_ATOMS: atom_id res chain seq x y z
N MET A 1 -38.11 13.06 -28.27
CA MET A 1 -38.45 14.45 -28.65
C MET A 1 -37.49 14.85 -29.78
N CYS A 2 -37.90 14.61 -31.03
CA CYS A 2 -37.14 14.97 -32.23
C CYS A 2 -37.23 16.48 -32.40
N ILE A 3 -36.16 17.20 -32.05
CA ILE A 3 -36.20 18.64 -32.14
C ILE A 3 -35.65 19.06 -33.51
N ASN A 4 -36.56 19.33 -34.45
CA ASN A 4 -36.34 20.33 -35.48
C ASN A 4 -36.39 21.69 -34.74
N ARG A 5 -35.22 22.29 -34.47
CA ARG A 5 -34.95 23.51 -33.66
C ARG A 5 -35.04 23.44 -32.13
N SER A 6 -33.86 23.29 -31.51
CA SER A 6 -33.44 23.80 -30.21
C SER A 6 -34.47 23.86 -29.07
N THR A 7 -34.37 22.92 -28.12
CA THR A 7 -34.59 23.23 -26.70
C THR A 7 -33.40 22.70 -25.90
N GLU A 8 -32.70 23.64 -25.26
CA GLU A 8 -31.74 23.49 -24.17
C GLU A 8 -30.52 22.57 -24.37
N VAL A 9 -29.55 23.02 -25.17
CA VAL A 9 -28.15 22.56 -25.00
C VAL A 9 -27.26 23.79 -24.85
N ASN A 10 -26.92 24.11 -23.60
CA ASN A 10 -26.16 25.30 -23.19
C ASN A 10 -24.64 25.07 -23.36
N SER A 11 -24.20 24.75 -24.57
CA SER A 11 -22.78 24.54 -24.91
C SER A 11 -22.44 25.19 -26.24
N ASN A 12 -21.38 26.02 -26.25
CA ASN A 12 -20.87 26.67 -27.47
C ASN A 12 -20.50 25.66 -28.58
N VAL A 13 -20.19 24.41 -28.21
CA VAL A 13 -19.86 23.32 -29.14
C VAL A 13 -21.07 22.88 -29.96
N SER A 14 -22.25 22.83 -29.34
CA SER A 14 -23.50 22.43 -29.98
C SER A 14 -23.92 23.44 -31.06
N ARG A 15 -23.61 24.73 -30.86
CA ARG A 15 -24.01 25.80 -31.78
C ARG A 15 -23.24 25.75 -33.11
N ALA A 16 -21.95 25.41 -33.08
CA ALA A 16 -21.11 25.29 -34.28
C ALA A 16 -21.47 24.06 -35.14
N LEU A 17 -21.88 22.94 -34.52
CA LEU A 17 -22.28 21.72 -35.25
C LEU A 17 -23.60 21.89 -36.03
N VAL A 18 -24.46 22.81 -35.57
CA VAL A 18 -25.77 23.11 -36.19
C VAL A 18 -25.62 23.96 -37.45
N GLU A 19 -24.58 24.80 -37.57
CA GLU A 19 -24.42 25.73 -38.69
C GLU A 19 -23.97 25.06 -40.00
N ALA A 20 -23.41 23.85 -39.94
CA ALA A 20 -22.88 23.13 -41.12
C ALA A 20 -23.74 21.92 -41.54
N SER A 21 -24.72 21.51 -40.73
CA SER A 21 -25.46 20.26 -40.89
C SER A 21 -26.93 20.49 -41.22
N SER A 22 -27.42 19.81 -42.26
CA SER A 22 -28.82 19.92 -42.69
C SER A 22 -29.78 19.14 -41.77
N SER A 23 -29.29 18.11 -41.08
CA SER A 23 -29.99 17.48 -39.95
C SER A 23 -29.04 16.70 -39.04
N TYR A 24 -29.43 16.49 -37.77
CA TYR A 24 -28.61 15.77 -36.79
C TYR A 24 -29.45 15.07 -35.71
N ILE A 25 -28.88 14.04 -35.08
CA ILE A 25 -29.32 13.47 -33.80
C ILE A 25 -28.23 13.75 -32.78
N ILE A 26 -28.61 14.19 -31.58
CA ILE A 26 -27.72 14.27 -30.43
C ILE A 26 -28.34 13.41 -29.32
N VAL A 27 -27.56 12.47 -28.80
CA VAL A 27 -27.93 11.66 -27.63
C VAL A 27 -26.87 11.82 -26.53
N PRO A 28 -27.27 11.85 -25.25
CA PRO A 28 -26.33 11.98 -24.16
C PRO A 28 -25.54 10.68 -23.96
N LEU A 29 -24.23 10.81 -23.75
CA LEU A 29 -23.37 9.72 -23.30
C LEU A 29 -23.29 9.79 -21.78
N VAL A 30 -24.04 8.91 -21.12
CA VAL A 30 -24.11 8.85 -19.64
C VAL A 30 -23.14 7.79 -19.13
N VAL A 31 -22.26 8.17 -18.21
CA VAL A 31 -21.30 7.27 -17.55
C VAL A 31 -21.56 7.36 -16.05
N GLY A 32 -21.96 6.24 -15.42
CA GLY A 32 -22.40 6.24 -14.04
C GLY A 32 -23.65 7.12 -13.83
N SER A 33 -23.56 8.10 -12.94
CA SER A 33 -24.67 9.03 -12.63
C SER A 33 -24.60 10.36 -13.39
N GLY A 34 -23.62 10.56 -14.28
CA GLY A 34 -23.37 11.84 -14.94
C GLY A 34 -23.35 11.77 -16.47
N ILE A 35 -23.68 12.89 -17.12
CA ILE A 35 -23.46 13.07 -18.56
C ILE A 35 -21.97 13.32 -18.77
N TRP A 36 -21.31 12.37 -19.43
CA TRP A 36 -19.88 12.43 -19.72
C TRP A 36 -19.59 13.12 -21.07
N GLY A 37 -20.56 13.07 -21.98
CA GLY A 37 -20.44 13.70 -23.28
C GLY A 37 -21.72 13.61 -24.10
N LEU A 38 -21.58 13.92 -25.39
CA LEU A 38 -22.66 13.84 -26.38
C LEU A 38 -22.18 12.99 -27.55
N LEU A 39 -23.06 12.12 -28.05
CA LEU A 39 -22.88 11.44 -29.31
C LEU A 39 -23.76 12.15 -30.34
N SER A 40 -23.13 12.74 -31.37
CA SER A 40 -23.84 13.34 -32.51
C SER A 40 -23.74 12.46 -33.75
N LEU A 41 -24.87 12.35 -34.46
CA LEU A 41 -24.94 11.82 -35.82
C LEU A 41 -25.36 12.98 -36.71
N GLU A 42 -24.57 13.27 -37.73
CA GLU A 42 -24.75 14.44 -38.59
C GLU A 42 -24.97 14.00 -40.04
N CYS A 43 -25.93 14.64 -40.71
CA CYS A 43 -26.18 14.48 -42.13
C CYS A 43 -25.97 15.83 -42.84
N THR A 44 -24.98 15.86 -43.73
CA THR A 44 -24.63 17.04 -44.51
C THR A 44 -25.07 16.89 -45.97
N GLY A 45 -25.63 17.96 -46.54
CA GLY A 45 -25.91 18.05 -47.98
C GLY A 45 -27.34 17.69 -48.43
N ARG A 46 -28.22 17.17 -47.56
CA ARG A 46 -29.66 16.99 -47.83
C ARG A 46 -30.48 17.10 -46.54
N GLU A 47 -31.69 17.63 -46.61
CA GLU A 47 -32.66 17.53 -45.51
C GLU A 47 -33.06 16.06 -45.33
N ARG A 48 -32.64 15.47 -44.20
CA ARG A 48 -32.98 14.09 -43.81
C ARG A 48 -33.83 14.11 -42.55
N TYR A 49 -34.96 13.42 -42.60
CA TYR A 49 -35.76 13.09 -41.42
C TYR A 49 -35.26 11.78 -40.82
N TRP A 50 -34.91 11.81 -39.53
CA TRP A 50 -34.50 10.61 -38.80
C TRP A 50 -35.72 9.80 -38.37
N GLN A 51 -35.65 8.48 -38.56
CA GLN A 51 -36.70 7.58 -38.12
C GLN A 51 -36.55 7.28 -36.63
N ASP A 52 -37.67 6.98 -35.95
CA ASP A 52 -37.66 6.66 -34.52
C ASP A 52 -36.72 5.49 -34.20
N LEU A 53 -36.67 4.48 -35.06
CA LEU A 53 -35.74 3.35 -34.92
C LEU A 53 -34.26 3.78 -34.93
N GLU A 54 -33.90 4.78 -35.73
CA GLU A 54 -32.52 5.29 -35.81
C GLU A 54 -32.15 6.08 -34.55
N ILE A 55 -33.12 6.82 -34.00
CA ILE A 55 -32.96 7.56 -32.73
C ILE A 55 -32.81 6.58 -31.57
N ASP A 56 -33.66 5.55 -31.52
CA ASP A 56 -33.60 4.50 -30.51
C ASP A 56 -32.28 3.72 -30.60
N LEU A 57 -31.82 3.42 -31.81
CA LEU A 57 -30.52 2.78 -32.02
C LEU A 57 -29.37 3.66 -31.51
N ALA A 58 -29.37 4.95 -31.85
CA ALA A 58 -28.35 5.88 -31.38
C ALA A 58 -28.34 5.98 -29.84
N SER A 59 -29.52 6.06 -29.22
CA SER A 59 -29.67 6.07 -27.76
C SER A 59 -29.17 4.79 -27.11
N ASN A 60 -29.47 3.62 -27.69
CA ASN A 60 -29.00 2.33 -27.20
C ASN A 60 -27.47 2.19 -27.31
N ILE A 61 -26.89 2.65 -28.43
CA ILE A 61 -25.43 2.68 -28.61
C ILE A 61 -24.79 3.60 -27.58
N ALA A 62 -25.32 4.82 -27.38
CA ALA A 62 -24.80 5.74 -26.37
C ALA A 62 -24.86 5.15 -24.96
N THR A 63 -25.95 4.43 -24.63
CA THR A 63 -26.09 3.73 -23.36
C THR A 63 -25.04 2.64 -23.18
N GLN A 64 -24.84 1.79 -24.20
CA GLN A 64 -23.84 0.71 -24.14
C GLN A 64 -22.41 1.26 -24.07
N LEU A 65 -22.10 2.32 -24.81
CA LEU A 65 -20.83 3.01 -24.74
C LEU A 65 -20.58 3.57 -23.34
N GLY A 66 -21.61 4.16 -22.72
CA GLY A 66 -21.55 4.66 -21.35
C GLY A 66 -21.14 3.58 -20.35
N VAL A 67 -21.79 2.42 -20.44
CA VAL A 67 -21.46 1.24 -19.61
C VAL A 67 -20.03 0.76 -19.88
N ALA A 68 -19.63 0.63 -21.15
CA ALA A 68 -18.29 0.16 -21.52
C ALA A 68 -17.18 1.09 -21.05
N ILE A 69 -17.38 2.41 -21.15
CA ILE A 69 -16.45 3.42 -20.63
C ILE A 69 -16.35 3.30 -19.11
N GLN A 70 -17.48 3.20 -18.41
CA GLN A 70 -17.50 3.05 -16.95
C GLN A 70 -16.72 1.80 -16.51
N GLN A 71 -16.95 0.67 -17.18
CA GLN A 71 -16.25 -0.58 -16.90
C GLN A 71 -14.76 -0.48 -17.18
N SER A 72 -14.36 0.18 -18.26
CA SER A 72 -12.94 0.38 -18.59
C SER A 72 -12.22 1.22 -17.53
N LEU A 73 -12.83 2.33 -17.09
CA LEU A 73 -12.29 3.17 -16.04
C LEU A 73 -12.14 2.41 -14.72
N PHE A 74 -13.20 1.71 -14.29
CA PHE A 74 -13.17 0.91 -13.07
C PHE A 74 -12.11 -0.21 -13.13
N PHE A 75 -11.99 -0.87 -14.28
CA PHE A 75 -10.97 -1.90 -14.47
C PHE A 75 -9.55 -1.33 -14.37
N GLN A 76 -9.29 -0.16 -14.95
CA GLN A 76 -7.98 0.50 -14.84
C GLN A 76 -7.63 0.88 -13.40
N GLU A 77 -8.61 1.38 -12.64
CA GLU A 77 -8.44 1.68 -11.23
C GLU A 77 -8.11 0.42 -10.43
N LEU A 78 -8.89 -0.65 -10.61
CA LEU A 78 -8.65 -1.93 -9.95
C LEU A 78 -7.26 -2.52 -10.29
N GLN A 79 -6.84 -2.44 -11.54
CA GLN A 79 -5.49 -2.90 -11.95
C GLN A 79 -4.39 -2.10 -11.26
N THR A 80 -4.61 -0.80 -11.06
CA THR A 80 -3.66 0.08 -10.37
C THR A 80 -3.56 -0.28 -8.90
N GLU A 81 -4.70 -0.42 -8.22
CA GLU A 81 -4.76 -0.82 -6.80
C GLU A 81 -4.12 -2.20 -6.59
N LEU A 82 -4.43 -3.20 -7.43
CA LEU A 82 -3.83 -4.53 -7.34
C LEU A 82 -2.30 -4.49 -7.51
N LYS A 83 -1.80 -3.65 -8.43
CA LYS A 83 -0.36 -3.49 -8.64
C LYS A 83 0.32 -2.89 -7.42
N GLU A 84 -0.29 -1.89 -6.79
CA GLU A 84 0.23 -1.27 -5.57
C GLU A 84 0.20 -2.24 -4.39
N ARG A 85 -0.93 -2.93 -4.18
CA ARG A 85 -1.07 -3.94 -3.13
C ARG A 85 -0.03 -5.05 -3.27
N LYS A 86 0.19 -5.56 -4.48
CA LYS A 86 1.20 -6.60 -4.75
C LYS A 86 2.62 -6.11 -4.43
N ARG A 87 2.94 -4.85 -4.73
CA ARG A 87 4.24 -4.26 -4.37
C ARG A 87 4.42 -4.15 -2.85
N ALA A 88 3.38 -3.70 -2.14
CA ALA A 88 3.40 -3.60 -0.69
C ALA A 88 3.55 -4.98 -0.02
N GLU A 89 2.82 -5.98 -0.51
CA GLU A 89 2.92 -7.36 0.00
C GLU A 89 4.32 -7.95 -0.20
N LEU A 90 4.92 -7.77 -1.37
CA LEU A 90 6.30 -8.21 -1.63
C LEU A 90 7.32 -7.49 -0.74
N ALA A 91 7.11 -6.18 -0.47
CA ALA A 91 7.98 -5.42 0.43
C ALA A 91 7.87 -5.93 1.88
N LEU A 92 6.64 -6.19 2.34
CA LEU A 92 6.39 -6.77 3.68
C LEU A 92 7.00 -8.17 3.81
N GLN A 93 6.86 -9.02 2.80
CA GLN A 93 7.46 -10.36 2.80
C GLN A 93 8.99 -10.29 2.91
N LYS A 94 9.64 -9.41 2.15
CA LYS A 94 11.09 -9.21 2.24
C LYS A 94 11.52 -8.69 3.61
N LEU A 95 10.79 -7.71 4.15
CA LEU A 95 11.10 -7.16 5.46
C LEU A 95 10.93 -8.21 6.58
N ASN A 96 9.89 -9.04 6.51
CA ASN A 96 9.68 -10.12 7.48
C ASN A 96 10.82 -11.13 7.44
N GLN A 97 11.25 -11.57 6.26
CA GLN A 97 12.39 -12.47 6.11
C GLN A 97 13.68 -11.86 6.69
N GLU A 98 13.92 -10.57 6.45
CA GLU A 98 15.07 -9.87 7.02
C GLU A 98 14.99 -9.76 8.54
N LEU A 99 13.81 -9.48 9.09
CA LEU A 99 13.58 -9.41 10.53
C LEU A 99 13.79 -10.78 11.19
N GLU A 100 13.30 -11.86 10.58
CA GLU A 100 13.51 -13.24 11.05
C GLU A 100 15.01 -13.57 11.13
N LEU A 101 15.77 -13.26 10.07
CA LEU A 101 17.22 -13.44 10.05
C LEU A 101 17.92 -12.62 11.15
N ARG A 102 17.53 -11.35 11.33
CA ARG A 102 18.09 -10.49 12.39
C ARG A 102 17.76 -11.02 13.78
N ILE A 103 16.56 -11.55 14.00
CA ILE A 103 16.16 -12.16 15.27
C ILE A 103 16.99 -13.40 15.55
N GLU A 104 17.19 -14.27 14.56
CA GLU A 104 18.01 -15.47 14.69
C GLU A 104 19.47 -15.11 15.05
N GLN A 105 20.07 -14.16 14.32
CA GLN A 105 21.43 -13.69 14.57
C GLN A 105 21.59 -13.11 15.97
N ARG A 106 20.67 -12.23 16.40
CA ARG A 106 20.69 -11.65 17.75
C ARG A 106 20.54 -12.71 18.82
N THR A 107 19.65 -13.68 18.62
CA THR A 107 19.41 -14.76 19.57
C THR A 107 20.65 -15.66 19.70
N ALA A 108 21.29 -16.00 18.59
CA ALA A 108 22.53 -16.77 18.59
C ALA A 108 23.66 -16.02 19.32
N MET A 109 23.84 -14.72 19.04
CA MET A 109 24.83 -13.88 19.69
C MET A 109 24.60 -13.75 21.21
N LEU A 110 23.36 -13.48 21.63
CA LEU A 110 23.00 -13.39 23.05
C LEU A 110 23.26 -14.71 23.77
N ARG A 111 22.97 -15.86 23.14
CA ARG A 111 23.26 -17.18 23.69
C ARG A 111 24.75 -17.40 23.94
N ILE A 112 25.60 -16.98 23.00
CA ILE A 112 27.06 -17.08 23.13
C ILE A 112 27.56 -16.16 24.25
N SER A 113 27.14 -14.89 24.25
CA SER A 113 27.54 -13.91 25.28
C SER A 113 27.13 -14.34 26.69
N ARG A 114 25.90 -14.87 26.85
CA ARG A 114 25.41 -15.40 28.12
C ARG A 114 26.23 -16.59 28.57
N LYS A 115 26.55 -17.52 27.67
CA LYS A 115 27.38 -18.69 27.99
C LYS A 115 28.81 -18.27 28.40
N ASN A 116 29.41 -17.31 27.71
CA ASN A 116 30.72 -16.76 28.06
C ASN A 116 30.70 -16.11 29.44
N SER A 117 29.68 -15.31 29.74
CA SER A 117 29.51 -14.67 31.06
C SER A 117 29.41 -15.70 32.17
N GLN A 118 28.61 -16.76 31.97
CA GLN A 118 28.49 -17.86 32.94
C GLN A 118 29.79 -18.65 33.11
N ILE A 119 30.53 -18.91 32.04
CA ILE A 119 31.84 -19.59 32.10
C ILE A 119 32.84 -18.73 32.85
N ASN A 120 32.87 -17.42 32.57
CA ASN A 120 33.76 -16.48 33.26
C ASN A 120 33.45 -16.42 34.76
N GLU A 121 32.17 -16.35 35.12
CA GLU A 121 31.74 -16.37 36.52
C GLU A 121 32.16 -17.67 37.22
N ARG A 122 31.93 -18.83 36.57
CA ARG A 122 32.35 -20.13 37.13
C ARG A 122 33.86 -20.23 37.30
N ARG A 123 34.63 -19.80 36.29
CA ARG A 123 36.11 -19.79 36.37
C ARG A 123 36.60 -18.89 37.49
N PHE A 124 36.01 -17.71 37.64
CA PHE A 124 36.33 -16.80 38.73
C PHE A 124 36.01 -17.44 40.09
N ARG A 125 34.80 -17.97 40.29
CA ARG A 125 34.41 -18.62 41.56
C ARG A 125 35.37 -19.75 41.93
N SER A 126 35.67 -20.66 40.99
CA SER A 126 36.61 -21.75 41.27
C SER A 126 38.02 -21.23 41.61
N PHE A 127 38.54 -20.25 40.87
CA PHE A 127 39.84 -19.67 41.20
C PHE A 127 39.83 -19.00 42.58
N PHE A 128 38.79 -18.21 42.86
CA PHE A 128 38.63 -17.46 44.10
C PHE A 128 38.51 -18.39 45.32
N ASP A 129 37.60 -19.36 45.26
CA ASP A 129 37.28 -20.26 46.38
C ASP A 129 38.45 -21.20 46.74
N PHE A 130 39.18 -21.68 45.74
CA PHE A 130 40.28 -22.64 45.92
C PHE A 130 41.68 -22.01 45.96
N ALA A 131 41.80 -20.68 45.91
CA ALA A 131 43.09 -20.02 46.02
C ALA A 131 43.72 -20.27 47.40
N PRO A 132 45.01 -20.66 47.48
CA PRO A 132 45.70 -20.91 48.76
C PRO A 132 46.02 -19.63 49.54
N ILE A 133 45.76 -18.46 48.94
CA ILE A 133 45.90 -17.14 49.56
C ILE A 133 44.53 -16.59 49.94
N GLY A 134 44.46 -15.83 51.02
CA GLY A 134 43.25 -15.09 51.38
C GLY A 134 42.97 -13.98 50.37
N ILE A 135 41.80 -13.99 49.74
CA ILE A 135 41.35 -12.97 48.80
C ILE A 135 40.07 -12.34 49.34
N ALA A 136 40.03 -11.01 49.36
CA ALA A 136 38.85 -10.20 49.66
C ALA A 136 38.57 -9.26 48.48
N VAL A 137 37.30 -9.14 48.09
CA VAL A 137 36.82 -8.13 47.14
C VAL A 137 36.09 -7.06 47.95
N THR A 138 36.46 -5.80 47.78
CA THR A 138 35.84 -4.66 48.46
C THR A 138 35.25 -3.67 47.46
N ASP A 139 34.23 -2.94 47.91
CA ASP A 139 33.67 -1.83 47.15
C ASP A 139 34.57 -0.60 47.27
N ILE A 140 35.03 -0.08 46.14
CA ILE A 140 36.02 1.02 46.10
C ILE A 140 35.45 2.33 46.69
N LYS A 141 34.13 2.50 46.74
CA LYS A 141 33.49 3.75 47.20
C LYS A 141 33.15 3.70 48.69
N THR A 142 32.82 2.52 49.22
CA THR A 142 32.31 2.34 50.59
C THR A 142 33.25 1.56 51.49
N ASP A 143 34.34 1.01 50.93
CA ASP A 143 35.31 0.13 51.59
C ASP A 143 34.68 -1.09 52.27
N GLN A 144 33.47 -1.46 51.85
CA GLN A 144 32.77 -2.62 52.36
C GLN A 144 33.24 -3.89 51.65
N LEU A 145 33.34 -4.97 52.42
CA LEU A 145 33.61 -6.31 51.94
C LEU A 145 32.44 -6.83 51.09
N ILE A 146 32.69 -7.08 49.81
CA ILE A 146 31.74 -7.65 48.84
C ILE A 146 31.81 -9.18 48.86
N ALA A 147 33.02 -9.76 48.95
CA ALA A 147 33.22 -11.20 48.97
C ALA A 147 34.58 -11.57 49.58
N VAL A 148 34.67 -12.73 50.24
CA VAL A 148 35.92 -13.35 50.73
C VAL A 148 35.96 -14.83 50.39
N ASN A 149 37.15 -15.35 50.17
CA ASN A 149 37.33 -16.79 49.95
C ASN A 149 37.59 -17.55 51.26
N GLN A 150 37.57 -18.89 51.16
CA GLN A 150 37.75 -19.79 52.29
C GLN A 150 39.07 -19.53 53.04
N SER A 151 40.17 -19.34 52.30
CA SER A 151 41.51 -19.08 52.87
C SER A 151 41.57 -17.77 53.65
N PHE A 152 40.86 -16.73 53.21
CA PHE A 152 40.77 -15.46 53.94
C PHE A 152 40.03 -15.64 55.27
N CYS A 153 38.92 -16.38 55.27
CA CYS A 153 38.21 -16.72 56.50
C CYS A 153 39.09 -17.51 57.47
N GLN A 154 39.81 -18.53 56.99
CA GLN A 154 40.72 -19.35 57.81
C GLN A 154 41.88 -18.54 58.43
N LEU A 155 42.36 -17.50 57.75
CA LEU A 155 43.39 -16.60 58.27
C LEU A 155 42.88 -15.71 59.41
N LEU A 156 41.58 -15.42 59.45
CA LEU A 156 40.97 -14.54 60.45
C LEU A 156 40.48 -15.28 61.71
N GLY A 157 40.47 -16.62 61.71
CA GLY A 157 40.06 -17.46 62.83
C GLY A 157 38.59 -17.85 62.78
#